data_AF-A0ABD3RRS9-F1
#
_entry.id   AF-A0ABD3RRS9-F1
#
_cell.length_a   1.000
_cell.length_b   1.000
_cell.length_c   1.000
_cell.angle_alpha   90.00
_cell.angle_beta   90.00
_cell.angle_gamma   90.00
#
_symmetry.space_group_name_H-M   'P 1'
#
loop_
_entity.id
_entity.type
_entity.pdbx_description
1 polymer ?
#
loop_
_entity_poly.entity_id
_entity_poly.type
_entity_poly.pdbx_seq_one_letter_code
_entity_poly.pdbx_strand_id
1 'polypeptide(L)'
;MMRSLTITSTTTRTFLSLLSLLCQPGGRGIASYYVRADDDIELWTNYAIYPKKCVHYNDNDMIVYAMYEQASNHCVDSPMGTYVSSVPTFVNAYLEQAADNAADAGEEYEYPASSVYLDCTLRQIGGVDYYVQVGCSDYDPTGLAVNIYSDALCTEHSQVDGYDDSNIAVDFTISFGKCMPCVVWFDKNADDIDDMYYVNKQKNAPLCSAMWEYKQTCNDKCQKLGNLASMDGGWNEADKVLLTVLSLFGFGMLLAIIKKRQKMSNKDNLLEQAAITAAGLQQSHILGIFALLILIITIFGLLGLKKITWALLLILNITLFSYLMKLTLDGSVKESIIGPDGKIVEVDDSDDEDDADHDSDGPKGADSEYESPKCSPIFEDKAIV
;
A
#
# COMPACT_ATOMS: atom_id res chain seq x y z
N MET A 1 -53.77 38.02 30.22
CA MET A 1 -52.58 38.00 31.11
C MET A 1 -51.77 36.75 30.79
N MET A 2 -50.46 36.93 30.58
CA MET A 2 -49.34 35.97 30.68
C MET A 2 -49.45 34.65 29.88
N ARG A 3 -48.88 34.57 28.67
CA ARG A 3 -47.50 34.15 28.31
C ARG A 3 -47.16 32.71 28.72
N SER A 4 -47.17 31.80 27.75
CA SER A 4 -46.48 30.50 27.80
C SER A 4 -45.38 30.50 26.74
N LEU A 5 -44.16 30.16 27.17
CA LEU A 5 -42.92 30.17 26.39
C LEU A 5 -42.72 28.82 25.71
N THR A 6 -42.61 28.84 24.39
CA THR A 6 -42.19 27.71 23.57
C THR A 6 -40.66 27.70 23.49
N ILE A 7 -40.00 26.63 23.93
CA ILE A 7 -38.57 26.41 23.69
C ILE A 7 -38.41 25.25 22.71
N THR A 8 -37.83 25.59 21.57
CA THR A 8 -37.45 24.75 20.43
C THR A 8 -36.23 23.88 20.73
N SER A 9 -36.33 22.58 20.41
CA SER A 9 -35.22 21.63 20.35
C SER A 9 -34.72 21.51 18.91
N THR A 10 -33.54 22.06 18.63
CA THR A 10 -32.87 21.97 17.32
C THR A 10 -31.36 21.97 17.50
N THR A 11 -30.77 20.83 17.89
CA THR A 11 -29.30 20.67 17.82
C THR A 11 -28.88 19.20 17.86
N THR A 12 -29.07 18.45 16.77
CA THR A 12 -28.47 17.10 16.65
C THR A 12 -28.34 16.58 15.21
N ARG A 13 -28.11 17.44 14.21
CA ARG A 13 -27.99 17.01 12.79
C ARG A 13 -26.78 17.53 12.01
N THR A 14 -25.77 18.10 12.66
CA THR A 14 -24.66 18.78 11.94
C THR A 14 -23.33 18.04 11.90
N PHE A 15 -23.19 16.83 12.47
CA PHE A 15 -21.89 16.14 12.52
C PHE A 15 -21.66 15.04 11.48
N LEU A 16 -22.66 14.69 10.66
CA LEU A 16 -22.55 13.59 9.67
C LEU A 16 -22.38 14.03 8.21
N SER A 17 -22.35 15.34 7.93
CA SER A 17 -22.30 15.85 6.53
C SER A 17 -20.92 16.38 6.09
N LEU A 18 -19.91 16.38 6.96
CA LEU A 18 -18.58 16.94 6.67
C LEU A 18 -17.55 15.90 6.20
N LEU A 19 -17.88 14.59 6.24
CA LEU A 19 -16.95 13.53 5.82
C LEU A 19 -17.08 13.14 4.34
N SER A 20 -18.07 13.68 3.61
CA SER A 20 -18.37 13.32 2.21
C SER A 20 -17.83 14.29 1.16
N LEU A 21 -17.04 15.32 1.52
CA LEU A 21 -16.59 16.36 0.59
C LEU A 21 -15.09 16.34 0.19
N LEU A 22 -14.28 15.38 0.66
CA LEU A 22 -12.83 15.37 0.39
C LEU A 22 -12.35 14.33 -0.65
N CYS A 23 -13.25 13.77 -1.46
CA CYS A 23 -12.87 12.96 -2.61
C CYS A 23 -13.24 13.65 -3.93
N GLN A 24 -12.40 14.60 -4.36
CA GLN A 24 -12.30 14.96 -5.78
C GLN A 24 -10.82 14.87 -6.20
N PRO A 25 -10.41 13.86 -6.98
CA PRO A 25 -9.14 13.88 -7.69
C PRO A 25 -9.36 14.69 -8.97
N GLY A 26 -9.07 16.00 -8.93
CA GLY A 26 -9.38 16.92 -10.01
C GLY A 26 -8.21 17.82 -10.39
N GLY A 27 -7.02 17.26 -10.59
CA GLY A 27 -5.84 17.97 -11.09
C GLY A 27 -5.30 17.31 -12.36
N ARG A 28 -6.01 17.44 -13.48
CA ARG A 28 -5.49 17.08 -14.81
C ARG A 28 -4.45 18.14 -15.22
N GLY A 29 -3.18 17.88 -14.91
CA GLY A 29 -2.07 18.51 -15.60
C GLY A 29 -2.02 17.99 -17.04
N ILE A 30 -2.49 18.80 -17.98
CA ILE A 30 -2.38 18.53 -19.41
C ILE A 30 -0.91 18.79 -19.78
N ALA A 31 -0.08 17.74 -19.72
CA ALA A 31 1.22 17.73 -20.35
C ALA A 31 0.99 17.78 -21.87
N SER A 32 1.24 18.94 -22.46
CA SER A 32 1.15 19.16 -23.91
C SER A 32 2.26 18.38 -24.60
N TYR A 33 1.98 17.15 -25.03
CA TYR A 33 2.84 16.38 -25.92
C TYR A 33 2.83 17.02 -27.31
N TYR A 34 3.90 17.73 -27.67
CA TYR A 34 4.23 17.98 -29.07
C TYR A 34 4.65 16.64 -29.69
N VAL A 35 3.73 15.98 -30.39
CA VAL A 35 4.07 14.84 -31.26
C VAL A 35 4.75 15.44 -32.49
N ARG A 36 6.09 15.40 -32.51
CA ARG A 36 6.88 15.70 -33.70
C ARG A 36 6.65 14.56 -34.68
N ALA A 37 6.04 14.86 -35.81
CA ALA A 37 5.85 13.89 -36.89
C ALA A 37 7.21 13.65 -37.56
N ASP A 38 7.59 12.37 -37.64
CA ASP A 38 8.71 11.80 -38.40
C ASP A 38 10.14 12.17 -37.95
N ASP A 39 10.44 12.00 -36.65
CA ASP A 39 11.84 11.87 -36.21
C ASP A 39 12.31 10.43 -36.43
N ASP A 40 12.81 10.14 -37.62
CA ASP A 40 13.58 8.90 -37.88
C ASP A 40 14.83 8.91 -36.99
N ILE A 41 14.98 7.87 -36.16
CA ILE A 41 16.17 7.73 -35.30
C ILE A 41 17.36 7.38 -36.20
N GLU A 42 18.25 8.34 -36.40
CA GLU A 42 19.44 8.15 -37.25
C GLU A 42 20.53 7.31 -36.57
N LEU A 43 20.71 7.46 -35.24
CA LEU A 43 21.77 6.82 -34.45
C LEU A 43 21.24 6.35 -33.10
N TRP A 44 21.42 5.06 -32.79
CA TRP A 44 20.96 4.44 -31.54
C TRP A 44 21.84 4.75 -30.33
N THR A 45 23.03 5.30 -30.51
CA THR A 45 23.98 5.60 -29.43
C THR A 45 23.44 6.56 -28.38
N ASN A 46 22.50 7.41 -28.77
CA ASN A 46 21.92 8.41 -27.89
C ASN A 46 20.67 7.90 -27.16
N TYR A 47 20.29 6.64 -27.36
CA TYR A 47 19.04 6.10 -26.85
C TYR A 47 19.29 4.98 -25.85
N ALA A 48 18.33 4.84 -24.95
CA ALA A 48 18.26 3.71 -24.03
C ALA A 48 16.84 3.24 -23.85
N ILE A 49 16.72 1.97 -23.47
CA ILE A 49 15.47 1.31 -23.16
C ILE A 49 15.45 0.89 -21.70
N TYR A 50 14.29 1.09 -21.07
CA TYR A 50 14.03 0.73 -19.68
C TYR A 50 12.82 -0.20 -19.62
N PRO A 51 13.02 -1.52 -19.68
CA PRO A 51 11.94 -2.48 -19.46
C PRO A 51 11.44 -2.34 -18.04
N LYS A 52 10.18 -1.93 -17.88
CA LYS A 52 9.58 -1.72 -16.56
C LYS A 52 9.06 -3.03 -15.99
N LYS A 53 8.17 -3.69 -16.72
CA LYS A 53 7.40 -4.83 -16.21
C LYS A 53 6.76 -5.64 -17.33
N CYS A 54 6.50 -6.92 -17.07
CA CYS A 54 5.62 -7.76 -17.89
C CYS A 54 4.18 -7.66 -17.36
N VAL A 55 3.22 -7.39 -18.23
CA VAL A 55 1.81 -7.25 -17.87
C VAL A 55 0.90 -7.92 -18.89
N HIS A 56 -0.18 -8.52 -18.41
CA HIS A 56 -1.29 -8.93 -19.27
C HIS A 56 -2.15 -7.71 -19.63
N TYR A 57 -2.20 -7.34 -20.91
CA TYR A 57 -2.88 -6.14 -21.40
C TYR A 57 -3.51 -6.35 -22.79
N ASN A 58 -4.82 -6.09 -22.88
CA ASN A 58 -5.63 -6.36 -24.07
C ASN A 58 -5.57 -7.84 -24.51
N ASP A 59 -5.81 -8.75 -23.56
CA ASP A 59 -5.86 -10.20 -23.79
C ASP A 59 -4.55 -10.77 -24.37
N ASN A 60 -3.43 -10.10 -24.10
CA ASN A 60 -2.10 -10.49 -24.56
C ASN A 60 -1.05 -10.13 -23.52
N ASP A 61 0.02 -10.92 -23.45
CA ASP A 61 1.17 -10.63 -22.61
C ASP A 61 2.11 -9.62 -23.28
N MET A 62 2.34 -8.51 -22.58
CA MET A 62 3.01 -7.33 -23.10
C MET A 62 4.12 -6.88 -22.15
N ILE A 63 5.25 -6.45 -22.70
CA ILE A 63 6.31 -5.78 -21.93
C ILE A 63 6.09 -4.28 -22.01
N VAL A 64 5.94 -3.64 -20.85
CA VAL A 64 5.92 -2.19 -20.72
C VAL A 64 7.35 -1.70 -20.59
N TYR A 65 7.76 -0.78 -21.48
CA TYR A 65 9.09 -0.19 -21.46
C TYR A 65 9.01 1.32 -21.66
N ALA A 66 10.03 2.04 -21.18
CA ALA A 66 10.22 3.45 -21.49
C ALA A 66 11.48 3.63 -22.34
N MET A 67 11.43 4.58 -23.27
CA MET A 67 12.59 4.99 -24.04
C MET A 67 13.08 6.36 -23.60
N TYR A 68 14.40 6.53 -23.62
CA TYR A 68 15.09 7.73 -23.19
C TYR A 68 16.03 8.20 -24.29
N GLU A 69 16.14 9.52 -24.43
CA GLU A 69 17.10 10.21 -25.28
C GLU A 69 18.14 10.88 -24.35
N GLN A 70 19.41 10.51 -24.50
CA GLN A 70 20.66 11.19 -24.08
C GLN A 70 21.77 10.16 -23.74
N ALA A 71 23.01 10.48 -24.10
CA ALA A 71 24.14 9.53 -24.17
C ALA A 71 24.95 9.27 -22.87
N SER A 72 24.86 10.09 -21.82
CA SER A 72 25.80 10.01 -20.68
C SER A 72 25.23 9.45 -19.38
N ASN A 73 23.93 9.66 -19.11
CA ASN A 73 23.23 9.16 -17.92
C ASN A 73 21.85 8.63 -18.31
N HIS A 74 21.84 7.54 -19.08
CA HIS A 74 20.60 6.93 -19.56
C HIS A 74 19.61 6.67 -18.39
N CYS A 75 18.33 6.98 -18.63
CA CYS A 75 17.19 6.78 -17.71
C CYS A 75 17.10 7.68 -16.45
N VAL A 76 17.92 8.72 -16.31
CA VAL A 76 17.75 9.73 -15.24
C VAL A 76 16.71 10.80 -15.62
N ASP A 77 16.65 11.16 -16.89
CA ASP A 77 15.81 12.23 -17.41
C ASP A 77 14.35 11.79 -17.61
N SER A 78 13.51 12.68 -18.13
CA SER A 78 12.14 12.32 -18.51
C SER A 78 12.17 11.38 -19.72
N PRO A 79 11.45 10.24 -19.71
CA PRO A 79 11.39 9.37 -20.87
C PRO A 79 10.72 10.09 -22.05
N MET A 80 11.17 9.81 -23.27
CA MET A 80 10.50 10.27 -24.49
C MET A 80 9.06 9.77 -24.55
N GLY A 81 8.84 8.55 -24.05
CA GLY A 81 7.53 7.92 -23.96
C GLY A 81 7.60 6.60 -23.22
N THR A 82 6.42 6.12 -22.81
CA THR A 82 6.23 4.73 -22.35
C THR A 82 5.44 4.00 -23.42
N TYR A 83 5.89 2.81 -23.77
CA TYR A 83 5.38 2.00 -24.86
C TYR A 83 5.15 0.58 -24.39
N VAL A 84 4.44 -0.19 -25.20
CA VAL A 84 4.28 -1.64 -25.05
C VAL A 84 4.59 -2.36 -26.34
N SER A 85 5.08 -3.59 -26.19
CA SER A 85 5.29 -4.57 -27.24
C SER A 85 4.96 -5.95 -26.70
N SER A 86 4.63 -6.90 -27.58
CA SER A 86 4.36 -8.27 -27.17
C SER A 86 5.61 -8.90 -26.53
N VAL A 87 5.41 -9.81 -25.57
CA VAL A 87 6.53 -10.54 -24.94
C VAL A 87 7.41 -11.24 -26.00
N PRO A 88 6.87 -12.01 -26.96
CA PRO A 88 7.67 -12.65 -28.01
C PRO A 88 8.54 -11.67 -28.81
N THR A 89 7.96 -10.54 -29.25
CA THR A 89 8.70 -9.54 -30.04
C THR A 89 9.83 -8.93 -29.23
N PHE A 90 9.59 -8.57 -27.97
CA PHE A 90 10.61 -7.98 -27.11
C PHE A 90 11.72 -8.98 -26.80
N VAL A 91 11.36 -10.22 -26.44
CA VAL A 91 12.34 -11.26 -26.10
C VAL A 91 13.19 -11.61 -27.31
N ASN A 92 12.60 -11.79 -28.50
CA ASN A 92 13.36 -12.10 -29.71
C ASN A 92 14.42 -11.03 -29.98
N ALA A 93 14.02 -9.76 -29.97
CA ALA A 93 14.93 -8.63 -30.19
C ALA A 93 16.00 -8.51 -29.07
N TYR A 94 15.67 -8.89 -27.84
CA TYR A 94 16.61 -8.95 -26.73
C TYR A 94 17.67 -10.05 -26.93
N LEU A 95 17.28 -11.24 -27.36
CA LEU A 95 18.20 -12.35 -27.63
C LEU A 95 19.09 -12.04 -28.84
N GLU A 96 18.56 -11.42 -29.89
CA GLU A 96 19.35 -10.93 -31.03
C GLU A 96 20.39 -9.90 -30.60
N GLN A 97 20.01 -8.93 -29.76
CA GLN A 97 20.94 -7.96 -29.20
C GLN A 97 22.03 -8.63 -28.34
N ALA A 98 21.67 -9.66 -27.57
CA ALA A 98 22.61 -10.42 -26.75
C ALA A 98 23.60 -11.21 -27.63
N ALA A 99 23.12 -11.82 -28.72
CA ALA A 99 23.96 -12.51 -29.69
C ALA A 99 24.95 -11.57 -30.38
N ASP A 100 24.49 -10.40 -30.83
CA ASP A 100 25.36 -9.37 -31.41
C ASP A 100 26.41 -8.88 -30.41
N ASN A 101 26.04 -8.73 -29.14
CA ASN A 101 26.97 -8.29 -28.09
C ASN A 101 28.01 -9.37 -27.76
N ALA A 102 27.62 -10.65 -27.72
CA ALA A 102 28.56 -11.75 -27.52
C ALA A 102 29.54 -11.88 -28.70
N ALA A 103 29.04 -11.78 -29.94
CA ALA A 103 29.88 -11.76 -31.12
C ALA A 103 30.91 -10.61 -31.09
N ASP A 104 30.51 -9.44 -30.57
CA ASP A 104 31.42 -8.32 -30.37
C ASP A 104 32.41 -8.49 -29.22
N ALA A 105 32.07 -9.28 -28.21
CA ALA A 105 33.00 -9.70 -27.18
C ALA A 105 33.98 -10.79 -27.66
N GLY A 106 33.78 -11.35 -28.87
CA GLY A 106 34.53 -12.50 -29.37
C GLY A 106 34.09 -13.82 -28.72
N GLU A 107 32.86 -13.85 -28.19
CA GLU A 107 32.24 -15.00 -27.54
C GLU A 107 31.19 -15.65 -28.48
N GLU A 108 31.01 -16.96 -28.36
CA GLU A 108 29.93 -17.67 -29.05
C GLU A 108 28.64 -17.56 -28.22
N TYR A 109 27.56 -17.08 -28.84
CA TYR A 109 26.26 -16.99 -28.19
C TYR A 109 25.47 -18.29 -28.37
N GLU A 110 25.24 -19.00 -27.27
CA GLU A 110 24.30 -20.12 -27.25
C GLU A 110 22.90 -19.60 -26.92
N TYR A 111 21.96 -19.75 -27.87
CA TYR A 111 20.58 -19.37 -27.62
C TYR A 111 19.96 -20.25 -26.52
N PRO A 112 19.20 -19.65 -25.60
CA PRO A 112 18.53 -20.39 -24.54
C PRO A 112 17.57 -21.43 -25.11
N ALA A 113 17.43 -22.58 -24.45
CA ALA A 113 16.54 -23.66 -24.89
C ALA A 113 15.08 -23.20 -24.93
N SER A 114 14.70 -22.23 -24.09
CA SER A 114 13.37 -21.65 -24.07
C SER A 114 13.05 -20.72 -25.25
N SER A 115 14.04 -20.34 -26.07
CA SER A 115 13.81 -19.53 -27.29
C SER A 115 12.89 -20.21 -28.31
N VAL A 116 12.78 -21.54 -28.28
CA VAL A 116 11.83 -22.28 -29.13
C VAL A 116 10.35 -22.00 -28.80
N TYR A 117 10.08 -21.40 -27.64
CA TYR A 117 8.74 -21.04 -27.19
C TYR A 117 8.39 -19.56 -27.44
N LEU A 118 9.20 -18.84 -28.22
CA LEU A 118 8.84 -17.49 -28.67
C LEU A 118 7.60 -17.51 -29.56
N ASP A 119 7.50 -18.53 -30.41
CA ASP A 119 6.32 -18.83 -31.19
C ASP A 119 5.37 -19.75 -30.44
N CYS A 120 4.09 -19.68 -30.81
CA CYS A 120 3.05 -20.56 -30.29
C CYS A 120 3.30 -22.01 -30.77
N THR A 121 3.75 -22.88 -29.86
CA THR A 121 4.17 -24.25 -30.20
C THR A 121 3.26 -25.30 -29.56
N LEU A 122 2.92 -26.33 -30.34
CA LEU A 122 2.10 -27.45 -29.84
C LEU A 122 2.92 -28.34 -28.91
N ARG A 123 2.38 -28.63 -27.72
CA ARG A 123 2.95 -29.52 -26.71
C ARG A 123 1.87 -30.40 -26.08
N GLN A 124 2.20 -31.67 -25.89
CA GLN A 124 1.32 -32.62 -25.23
C GLN A 124 1.60 -32.64 -23.72
N ILE A 125 0.63 -32.26 -22.90
CA ILE A 125 0.70 -32.24 -21.43
C ILE A 125 -0.40 -33.16 -20.89
N GLY A 126 -0.01 -34.22 -20.18
CA GLY A 126 -1.00 -35.19 -19.65
C GLY A 126 -1.79 -35.94 -20.73
N GLY A 127 -1.29 -36.02 -21.96
CA GLY A 127 -1.98 -36.67 -23.09
C GLY A 127 -2.98 -35.77 -23.83
N VAL A 128 -3.14 -34.51 -23.41
CA VAL A 128 -3.93 -33.49 -24.11
C VAL A 128 -2.97 -32.53 -24.81
N ASP A 129 -3.33 -32.15 -26.03
CA ASP A 129 -2.55 -31.20 -26.83
C ASP A 129 -2.90 -29.78 -26.42
N TYR A 130 -1.87 -29.02 -26.04
CA TYR A 130 -1.94 -27.60 -25.69
C TYR A 130 -0.95 -26.81 -26.52
N TYR A 131 -1.14 -25.50 -26.59
CA TYR A 131 -0.16 -24.60 -27.15
C TYR A 131 0.61 -23.91 -26.02
N VAL A 132 1.89 -23.66 -26.23
CA VAL A 132 2.73 -22.96 -25.25
C VAL A 132 3.51 -21.83 -25.89
N GLN A 133 3.66 -20.73 -25.17
CA GLN A 133 4.41 -19.56 -25.59
C GLN A 133 5.00 -18.82 -24.38
N VAL A 134 6.16 -18.19 -24.53
CA VAL A 134 6.72 -17.29 -23.51
C VAL A 134 5.80 -16.10 -23.30
N GLY A 135 5.42 -15.88 -22.04
CA GLY A 135 4.54 -14.80 -21.60
C GLY A 135 4.98 -14.22 -20.26
N CYS A 136 4.07 -13.49 -19.63
CA CYS A 136 4.31 -12.92 -18.30
C CYS A 136 4.10 -13.98 -17.22
N SER A 137 4.95 -13.99 -16.20
CA SER A 137 4.72 -14.84 -15.04
C SER A 137 3.63 -14.25 -14.13
N ASP A 138 2.73 -15.11 -13.66
CA ASP A 138 1.69 -14.77 -12.70
C ASP A 138 2.24 -14.46 -11.30
N TYR A 139 3.36 -15.09 -10.94
CA TYR A 139 3.98 -14.95 -9.62
C TYR A 139 4.95 -13.78 -9.52
N ASP A 140 5.68 -13.52 -10.61
CA ASP A 140 6.68 -12.46 -10.66
C ASP A 140 6.37 -11.50 -11.82
N PRO A 141 5.95 -10.25 -11.54
CA PRO A 141 5.73 -9.25 -12.58
C PRO A 141 6.99 -8.86 -13.37
N THR A 142 8.15 -9.20 -12.83
CA THR A 142 9.47 -9.03 -13.47
C THR A 142 10.03 -10.35 -13.99
N GLY A 143 9.25 -11.42 -13.92
CA GLY A 143 9.57 -12.74 -14.45
C GLY A 143 8.85 -13.00 -15.77
N LEU A 144 9.42 -13.92 -16.54
CA LEU A 144 8.77 -14.53 -17.68
C LEU A 144 8.49 -15.99 -17.34
N ALA A 145 7.39 -16.52 -17.87
CA ALA A 145 7.02 -17.92 -17.79
C ALA A 145 6.62 -18.43 -19.17
N VAL A 146 6.56 -19.74 -19.34
CA VAL A 146 6.00 -20.35 -20.56
C VAL A 146 4.55 -20.70 -20.26
N ASN A 147 3.63 -19.91 -20.81
CA ASN A 147 2.20 -19.96 -20.52
C ASN A 147 1.51 -21.01 -21.41
N ILE A 148 0.45 -21.64 -20.90
CA ILE A 148 -0.32 -22.67 -21.60
C ILE A 148 -1.58 -22.04 -22.21
N TYR A 149 -1.87 -22.37 -23.46
CA TYR A 149 -2.99 -21.86 -24.25
C TYR A 149 -3.81 -23.00 -24.85
N SER A 150 -5.10 -22.74 -25.03
CA SER A 150 -6.06 -23.69 -25.62
C SER A 150 -6.18 -23.56 -27.14
N ASP A 151 -5.70 -22.45 -27.71
CA ASP A 151 -5.82 -22.11 -29.12
C ASP A 151 -4.45 -21.98 -29.81
N ALA A 152 -4.44 -22.20 -31.13
CA ALA A 152 -3.22 -22.18 -31.95
C ALA A 152 -2.61 -20.78 -32.14
N LEU A 153 -3.30 -19.73 -31.73
CA LEU A 153 -2.80 -18.35 -31.79
C LEU A 153 -2.25 -17.88 -30.44
N CYS A 154 -2.32 -18.73 -29.40
CA CYS A 154 -1.92 -18.41 -28.04
C CYS A 154 -2.60 -17.14 -27.50
N THR A 155 -3.92 -17.07 -27.64
CA THR A 155 -4.74 -15.93 -27.20
C THR A 155 -5.63 -16.25 -26.00
N GLU A 156 -5.97 -17.52 -25.78
CA GLU A 156 -6.84 -17.99 -24.70
C GLU A 156 -6.06 -18.89 -23.74
N HIS A 157 -5.68 -18.32 -22.59
CA HIS A 157 -4.99 -19.04 -21.52
C HIS A 157 -5.78 -20.28 -21.08
N SER A 158 -5.08 -21.39 -20.89
CA SER A 158 -5.62 -22.63 -20.38
C SER A 158 -5.00 -22.93 -19.02
N GLN A 159 -5.84 -23.32 -18.06
CA GLN A 159 -5.37 -23.80 -16.76
C GLN A 159 -5.31 -25.33 -16.77
N VAL A 160 -4.13 -25.88 -16.48
CA VAL A 160 -3.92 -27.32 -16.31
C VAL A 160 -3.54 -27.55 -14.85
N ASP A 161 -4.32 -28.36 -14.13
CA ASP A 161 -4.09 -28.67 -12.70
C ASP A 161 -4.03 -27.44 -11.77
N GLY A 162 -4.69 -26.34 -12.15
CA GLY A 162 -4.75 -25.11 -11.35
C GLY A 162 -3.57 -24.16 -11.55
N TYR A 163 -2.69 -24.44 -12.52
CA TYR A 163 -1.60 -23.57 -12.95
C TYR A 163 -1.80 -23.21 -14.43
N ASP A 164 -1.51 -21.96 -14.80
CA ASP A 164 -1.47 -21.46 -16.18
C ASP A 164 -0.04 -21.39 -16.75
N ASP A 165 0.95 -21.34 -15.87
CA ASP A 165 2.36 -21.53 -16.18
C ASP A 165 2.68 -23.02 -16.41
N SER A 166 3.38 -23.33 -17.50
CA SER A 166 4.02 -24.64 -17.66
C SER A 166 5.23 -24.76 -16.72
N ASN A 167 5.54 -25.97 -16.26
CA ASN A 167 6.74 -26.25 -15.46
C ASN A 167 8.07 -26.11 -16.25
N ILE A 168 8.06 -25.43 -17.40
CA ILE A 168 9.22 -25.20 -18.25
C ILE A 168 9.92 -23.95 -17.73
N ALA A 169 11.16 -24.13 -17.24
CA ALA A 169 11.97 -23.02 -16.80
C ALA A 169 12.41 -22.15 -17.99
N VAL A 170 12.27 -20.83 -17.84
CA VAL A 170 12.87 -19.84 -18.74
C VAL A 170 14.32 -19.63 -18.30
N ASP A 171 15.27 -20.00 -19.16
CA ASP A 171 16.71 -20.03 -18.89
C ASP A 171 17.43 -18.71 -19.22
N PHE A 172 16.68 -17.65 -19.54
CA PHE A 172 17.20 -16.30 -19.70
C PHE A 172 16.48 -15.33 -18.77
N THR A 173 17.16 -14.25 -18.38
CA THR A 173 16.59 -13.23 -17.49
C THR A 173 16.67 -11.86 -18.16
N ILE A 174 15.51 -11.26 -18.42
CA ILE A 174 15.44 -9.86 -18.83
C ILE A 174 15.71 -9.00 -17.61
N SER A 175 16.58 -8.00 -17.76
CA SER A 175 16.92 -7.06 -16.70
C SER A 175 15.83 -5.99 -16.51
N PHE A 176 14.63 -6.40 -16.05
CA PHE A 176 13.56 -5.46 -15.69
C PHE A 176 14.03 -4.48 -14.61
N GLY A 177 13.55 -3.24 -14.71
CA GLY A 177 13.92 -2.18 -13.79
C GLY A 177 15.35 -1.68 -13.93
N LYS A 178 16.13 -2.16 -14.92
CA LYS A 178 17.45 -1.64 -15.25
C LYS A 178 17.44 -0.89 -16.58
N CYS A 179 18.17 0.21 -16.63
CA CYS A 179 18.38 0.95 -17.86
C CYS A 179 19.39 0.20 -18.74
N MET A 180 19.05 0.01 -20.01
CA MET A 180 19.94 -0.64 -20.98
C MET A 180 20.20 0.33 -22.14
N PRO A 181 21.47 0.68 -22.42
CA PRO A 181 21.78 1.47 -23.61
C PRO A 181 21.45 0.66 -24.86
N CYS A 182 20.97 1.33 -25.92
CA CYS A 182 20.66 0.65 -27.18
C CYS A 182 21.92 0.11 -27.88
N VAL A 183 23.06 0.76 -27.66
CA VAL A 183 24.35 0.33 -28.19
C VAL A 183 25.30 0.07 -27.03
N VAL A 184 25.84 -1.15 -26.98
CA VAL A 184 26.90 -1.54 -26.04
C VAL A 184 28.22 -1.57 -26.80
N TRP A 185 29.22 -0.85 -26.28
CA TRP A 185 30.56 -0.79 -26.84
C TRP A 185 31.46 -1.81 -26.15
N PHE A 186 32.12 -2.64 -26.95
CA PHE A 186 33.18 -3.54 -26.49
C PHE A 186 34.54 -2.99 -26.94
N ASP A 187 35.51 -3.02 -26.02
CA ASP A 187 36.90 -2.63 -26.29
C ASP A 187 37.59 -3.75 -27.06
N LYS A 188 37.42 -3.75 -28.39
CA LYS A 188 38.20 -4.61 -29.28
C LYS A 188 39.58 -3.97 -29.48
N ASN A 189 40.64 -4.77 -29.59
CA ASN A 189 41.98 -4.26 -29.87
C ASN A 189 41.95 -3.37 -31.13
N ALA A 190 42.50 -2.16 -31.03
CA ALA A 190 42.35 -1.10 -32.02
C ALA A 190 42.81 -1.44 -33.45
N ASP A 191 43.58 -2.52 -33.61
CA ASP A 191 44.18 -2.91 -34.89
C ASP A 191 43.20 -3.69 -35.81
N ASP A 192 42.08 -4.19 -35.28
CA ASP A 192 41.10 -5.03 -36.01
C ASP A 192 39.76 -4.33 -36.30
N ILE A 193 39.57 -3.08 -35.85
CA ILE A 193 38.31 -2.35 -36.02
C ILE A 193 38.42 -1.36 -37.18
N ASP A 194 37.63 -1.57 -38.24
CA ASP A 194 37.47 -0.57 -39.31
C ASP A 194 36.42 0.50 -38.94
N ASP A 195 36.47 1.66 -39.61
CA ASP A 195 35.47 2.72 -39.42
C ASP A 195 34.03 2.24 -39.71
N MET A 196 33.90 1.17 -40.52
CA MET A 196 32.63 0.56 -40.88
C MET A 196 31.95 -0.12 -39.69
N TYR A 197 32.71 -0.78 -38.81
CA TYR A 197 32.20 -1.36 -37.58
C TYR A 197 31.49 -0.32 -36.72
N TYR A 198 32.13 0.83 -36.50
CA TYR A 198 31.52 1.91 -35.71
C TYR A 198 30.23 2.41 -36.35
N VAL A 199 30.25 2.72 -37.66
CA VAL A 199 29.05 3.20 -38.36
C VAL A 199 27.91 2.18 -38.32
N ASN A 200 28.23 0.90 -38.49
CA ASN A 200 27.23 -0.17 -38.44
C ASN A 200 26.67 -0.36 -37.04
N LYS A 201 27.53 -0.36 -35.99
CA LYS A 201 27.09 -0.56 -34.61
C LYS A 201 26.24 0.60 -34.08
N GLN A 202 26.46 1.82 -34.56
CA GLN A 202 25.60 2.96 -34.22
C GLN A 202 24.18 2.84 -34.81
N LYS A 203 24.02 2.13 -35.93
CA LYS A 203 22.76 1.98 -36.65
C LYS A 203 22.06 0.65 -36.37
N ASN A 204 22.82 -0.38 -35.98
CA ASN A 204 22.31 -1.70 -35.67
C ASN A 204 22.17 -1.89 -34.16
N ALA A 205 20.96 -1.68 -33.66
CA ALA A 205 20.56 -2.01 -32.29
C ALA A 205 19.28 -2.86 -32.36
N PRO A 206 19.37 -4.20 -32.52
CA PRO A 206 18.20 -5.07 -32.73
C PRO A 206 17.09 -4.82 -31.73
N LEU A 207 17.42 -4.70 -30.44
CA LEU A 207 16.43 -4.45 -29.39
C LEU A 207 15.73 -3.10 -29.58
N CYS A 208 16.47 -2.00 -29.66
CA CYS A 208 15.85 -0.68 -29.71
C CYS A 208 15.18 -0.37 -31.06
N SER A 209 15.73 -0.88 -32.16
CA SER A 209 15.14 -0.74 -33.49
C SER A 209 13.79 -1.46 -33.57
N ALA A 210 13.72 -2.74 -33.17
CA ALA A 210 12.47 -3.48 -33.11
C ALA A 210 11.48 -2.81 -32.14
N MET A 211 11.93 -2.38 -30.97
CA MET A 211 11.07 -1.70 -30.00
C MET A 211 10.64 -0.31 -30.43
N TRP A 212 11.27 0.31 -31.43
CA TRP A 212 10.82 1.57 -31.99
C TRP A 212 9.85 1.37 -33.15
N GLU A 213 10.10 0.35 -33.98
CA GLU A 213 9.27 -0.02 -35.12
C GLU A 213 7.91 -0.58 -34.67
N TYR A 214 7.91 -1.51 -33.71
CA TYR A 214 6.70 -2.17 -33.20
C TYR A 214 6.09 -1.51 -31.97
N LYS A 215 6.49 -0.27 -31.65
CA LYS A 215 6.01 0.42 -30.44
C LYS A 215 4.50 0.67 -30.52
N GLN A 216 3.80 0.34 -29.44
CA GLN A 216 2.44 0.79 -29.21
C GLN A 216 2.44 1.79 -28.07
N THR A 217 1.70 2.89 -28.21
CA THR A 217 1.62 3.91 -27.16
C THR A 217 0.90 3.36 -25.93
N CYS A 218 1.57 3.40 -24.78
CA CYS A 218 1.01 2.92 -23.52
C CYS A 218 0.10 4.01 -22.91
N ASN A 219 -1.21 3.77 -22.92
CA ASN A 219 -2.20 4.67 -22.32
C ASN A 219 -2.10 4.69 -20.78
N ASP A 220 -2.86 5.58 -20.11
CA ASP A 220 -2.85 5.72 -18.65
C ASP A 220 -3.12 4.40 -17.89
N LYS A 221 -3.94 3.50 -18.44
CA LYS A 221 -4.23 2.19 -17.83
C LYS A 221 -2.99 1.29 -17.89
N CYS A 222 -2.39 1.19 -19.07
CA CYS A 222 -1.14 0.47 -19.29
C CYS A 222 -0.01 1.03 -18.43
N GLN A 223 0.12 2.36 -18.33
CA GLN A 223 1.16 3.00 -17.51
C GLN A 223 0.99 2.68 -16.03
N LYS A 224 -0.25 2.58 -15.53
CA LYS A 224 -0.53 2.16 -14.15
C LYS A 224 -0.16 0.70 -13.89
N LEU A 225 -0.36 -0.19 -14.88
CA LEU A 225 0.03 -1.60 -14.77
C LEU A 225 1.55 -1.78 -14.86
N GLY A 226 2.21 -1.03 -15.74
CA GLY A 226 3.64 -1.12 -15.98
C GLY A 226 4.50 -0.29 -15.02
N ASN A 227 3.92 0.66 -14.30
CA ASN A 227 4.64 1.30 -13.21
C ASN A 227 4.89 0.23 -12.14
N LEU A 228 6.18 -0.01 -11.87
CA LEU A 228 6.72 -0.52 -10.61
C LEU A 228 6.40 0.46 -9.47
N ALA A 229 5.19 1.01 -9.43
CA ALA A 229 4.67 1.73 -8.29
C ALA A 229 4.67 0.73 -7.15
N SER A 230 5.79 0.78 -6.43
CA SER A 230 6.14 0.11 -5.19
C SER A 230 5.05 -0.86 -4.75
N MET A 231 5.21 -2.16 -5.04
CA MET A 231 4.51 -3.17 -4.23
C MET A 231 4.85 -2.99 -2.73
N ASP A 232 5.88 -2.21 -2.40
CA ASP A 232 6.19 -1.71 -1.05
C ASP A 232 5.37 -0.51 -0.53
N GLY A 233 4.65 0.23 -1.38
CA GLY A 233 4.05 1.52 -1.05
C GLY A 233 2.57 1.48 -0.66
N GLY A 234 1.81 0.48 -1.12
CA GLY A 234 0.40 0.32 -0.77
C GLY A 234 0.21 -0.23 0.65
N TRP A 235 -0.70 0.35 1.44
CA TRP A 235 -1.07 -0.22 2.76
C TRP A 235 -1.50 -1.67 2.57
N ASN A 236 -0.83 -2.61 3.25
CA ASN A 236 -1.21 -4.03 3.20
C ASN A 236 -2.62 -4.20 3.79
N GLU A 237 -3.34 -5.26 3.43
CA GLU A 237 -4.63 -5.64 4.05
C GLU A 237 -4.50 -5.67 5.58
N ALA A 238 -3.44 -6.30 6.08
CA ALA A 238 -3.12 -6.35 7.50
C ALA A 238 -2.88 -4.94 8.09
N ASP A 239 -2.19 -4.05 7.37
CA ASP A 239 -1.94 -2.70 7.85
C ASP A 239 -3.24 -1.88 7.94
N LYS A 240 -4.17 -2.07 6.99
CA LYS A 240 -5.49 -1.41 7.01
C LYS A 240 -6.31 -1.87 8.23
N VAL A 241 -6.29 -3.16 8.52
CA VAL A 241 -6.96 -3.72 9.70
C VAL A 241 -6.32 -3.17 10.98
N LEU A 242 -4.98 -3.17 11.07
CA LEU A 242 -4.28 -2.73 12.27
C LEU A 242 -4.43 -1.21 12.51
N LEU A 243 -4.40 -0.39 11.45
CA LEU A 243 -4.74 1.02 11.51
C LEU A 243 -6.16 1.23 12.04
N THR A 244 -7.13 0.47 11.51
CA THR A 244 -8.54 0.59 11.93
C THR A 244 -8.69 0.28 13.41
N VAL A 245 -8.08 -0.82 13.88
CA VAL A 245 -8.15 -1.24 15.29
C VAL A 245 -7.49 -0.21 16.21
N LEU A 246 -6.30 0.30 15.87
CA LEU A 246 -5.62 1.31 16.70
C LEU A 246 -6.33 2.66 16.69
N SER A 247 -6.90 3.08 15.56
CA SER A 247 -7.69 4.31 15.50
C SER A 247 -8.96 4.19 16.35
N LEU A 248 -9.62 3.03 16.33
CA LEU A 248 -10.82 2.77 17.14
C LEU A 248 -10.47 2.71 18.63
N PHE A 249 -9.33 2.10 18.98
CA PHE A 249 -8.80 2.09 20.35
C PHE A 249 -8.49 3.51 20.86
N GLY A 250 -7.76 4.31 20.08
CA GLY A 250 -7.48 5.71 20.42
C GLY A 250 -8.74 6.56 20.59
N PHE A 251 -9.73 6.34 19.71
CA PHE A 251 -11.04 6.99 19.81
C PHE A 251 -11.81 6.58 21.09
N GLY A 252 -11.79 5.28 21.44
CA GLY A 252 -12.39 4.78 22.67
C GLY A 252 -11.76 5.39 23.94
N MET A 253 -10.43 5.51 23.97
CA MET A 253 -9.73 6.18 25.08
C MET A 253 -10.11 7.65 25.20
N LEU A 254 -10.21 8.36 24.07
CA LEU A 254 -10.63 9.76 24.05
C LEU A 254 -12.05 9.93 24.63
N LEU A 255 -12.99 9.07 24.24
CA LEU A 255 -14.35 9.08 24.80
C LEU A 255 -14.37 8.78 26.30
N ALA A 256 -13.54 7.84 26.76
CA ALA A 256 -13.41 7.53 28.19
C ALA A 256 -12.88 8.73 28.99
N ILE A 257 -11.89 9.46 28.46
CA ILE A 257 -11.37 10.70 29.05
C ILE A 257 -12.46 11.76 29.13
N ILE A 258 -13.22 11.98 28.06
CA ILE A 258 -14.33 12.96 28.04
C ILE A 258 -15.37 12.59 29.09
N LYS A 259 -15.83 11.34 29.11
CA LYS A 259 -16.83 10.85 30.08
C LYS A 259 -16.34 10.99 31.52
N LYS A 260 -15.08 10.66 31.78
CA LYS A 260 -14.49 10.76 33.11
C LYS A 260 -14.37 12.21 33.58
N ARG A 261 -13.96 13.11 32.69
CA ARG A 261 -13.92 14.56 32.98
C ARG A 261 -15.31 15.14 33.24
N GLN A 262 -16.35 14.67 32.53
CA GLN A 262 -17.73 15.09 32.79
C GLN A 262 -18.24 14.68 34.18
N LYS A 263 -17.69 13.61 34.77
CA LYS A 263 -18.07 13.12 36.10
C LYS A 263 -17.29 13.79 37.25
N MET A 264 -16.19 14.49 36.98
CA MET A 264 -15.43 15.17 38.04
C MET A 264 -16.21 16.36 38.60
N SER A 265 -16.25 16.45 39.93
CA SER A 265 -16.97 17.49 40.66
C SER A 265 -16.42 18.88 40.32
N ASN A 266 -17.28 19.90 40.33
CA ASN A 266 -16.90 21.28 40.01
C ASN A 266 -15.74 21.80 40.89
N LYS A 267 -15.55 21.27 42.10
CA LYS A 267 -14.44 21.65 42.99
C LYS A 267 -13.10 21.17 42.46
N ASP A 268 -12.99 19.93 41.99
CA ASP A 268 -11.75 19.37 41.44
C ASP A 268 -11.42 19.99 40.08
N ASN A 269 -12.46 20.29 39.28
CA ASN A 269 -12.28 21.01 38.02
C ASN A 269 -11.68 22.41 38.22
N LEU A 270 -11.98 23.09 39.33
CA LEU A 270 -11.40 24.41 39.63
C LEU A 270 -9.92 24.32 40.05
N LEU A 271 -9.55 23.31 40.83
CA LEU A 271 -8.14 23.07 41.19
C LEU A 271 -7.31 22.66 39.97
N GLU A 272 -7.85 21.79 39.11
CA GLU A 272 -7.19 21.42 37.85
C GLU A 272 -7.11 22.62 36.90
N GLN A 273 -8.19 23.41 36.77
CA GLN A 273 -8.16 24.64 35.97
C GLN A 273 -7.15 25.65 36.52
N ALA A 274 -6.99 25.79 37.84
CA ALA A 274 -5.97 26.69 38.38
C ALA A 274 -4.55 26.25 37.96
N ALA A 275 -4.25 24.95 38.01
CA ALA A 275 -2.97 24.41 37.58
C ALA A 275 -2.75 24.55 36.06
N ILE A 276 -3.78 24.32 35.25
CA ILE A 276 -3.70 24.40 33.78
C ILE A 276 -3.65 25.87 33.31
N THR A 277 -4.40 26.77 33.97
CA THR A 277 -4.42 28.20 33.65
C THR A 277 -3.11 28.88 34.05
N ALA A 278 -2.40 28.36 35.07
CA ALA A 278 -1.04 28.79 35.39
C ALA A 278 -0.04 28.50 34.25
N ALA A 279 -0.29 27.46 33.44
CA ALA A 279 0.47 27.18 32.22
C ALA A 279 -0.03 27.99 30.99
N GLY A 280 -1.04 28.85 31.15
CA GLY A 280 -1.59 29.70 30.09
C GLY A 280 -2.37 28.95 29.01
N LEU A 281 -2.71 27.67 29.21
CA LEU A 281 -3.41 26.87 28.22
C LEU A 281 -4.90 26.75 28.59
N GLN A 282 -5.81 27.19 27.72
CA GLN A 282 -7.24 27.02 27.99
C GLN A 282 -7.62 25.54 27.75
N GLN A 283 -8.52 24.98 28.57
CA GLN A 283 -8.93 23.57 28.49
C GLN A 283 -9.50 23.18 27.11
N SER A 284 -10.13 24.12 26.41
CA SER A 284 -10.60 23.96 25.03
C SER A 284 -9.45 23.72 24.03
N HIS A 285 -8.25 24.25 24.28
CA HIS A 285 -7.10 24.06 23.41
C HIS A 285 -6.61 22.61 23.42
N ILE A 286 -6.72 21.90 24.55
CA ILE A 286 -6.31 20.49 24.64
C ILE A 286 -7.13 19.64 23.66
N LEU A 287 -8.47 19.79 23.68
CA LEU A 287 -9.35 19.09 22.75
C LEU A 287 -9.06 19.48 21.28
N GLY A 288 -8.80 20.77 21.03
CA GLY A 288 -8.44 21.28 19.70
C GLY A 288 -7.14 20.69 19.16
N ILE A 289 -6.09 20.59 19.99
CA ILE A 289 -4.80 19.99 19.62
C ILE A 289 -4.97 18.52 19.25
N PHE A 290 -5.77 17.76 20.01
CA PHE A 290 -6.03 16.35 19.68
C PHE A 290 -6.78 16.18 18.35
N ALA A 291 -7.81 17.00 18.09
CA ALA A 291 -8.53 16.97 16.82
C ALA A 291 -7.62 17.32 15.63
N LEU A 292 -6.75 18.32 15.79
CA LEU A 292 -5.77 18.72 14.78
C LEU A 292 -4.74 17.60 14.53
N LEU A 293 -4.26 16.91 15.58
CA LEU A 293 -3.35 15.77 15.45
C LEU A 293 -3.98 14.61 14.66
N ILE A 294 -5.24 14.28 14.94
CA ILE A 294 -5.98 13.25 14.20
C ILE A 294 -6.07 13.64 12.72
N LEU A 295 -6.39 14.91 12.42
CA LEU A 295 -6.46 15.41 11.05
C LEU A 295 -5.10 15.26 10.34
N ILE A 296 -3.99 15.66 10.98
CA ILE A 296 -2.65 15.49 10.41
C ILE A 296 -2.33 14.01 10.12
N ILE A 297 -2.65 13.11 11.05
CA ILE A 297 -2.45 11.66 10.87
C ILE A 297 -3.28 11.15 9.69
N THR A 298 -4.53 11.60 9.53
CA THR A 298 -5.35 11.22 8.37
C THR A 298 -4.75 11.72 7.04
N ILE A 299 -4.23 12.94 6.99
CA ILE A 299 -3.54 13.46 5.80
C ILE A 299 -2.31 12.62 5.48
N PHE A 300 -1.47 12.29 6.47
CA PHE A 300 -0.29 11.46 6.24
C PHE A 300 -0.62 10.02 5.83
N GLY A 301 -1.73 9.48 6.35
CA GLY A 301 -2.27 8.19 5.91
C GLY A 301 -2.67 8.20 4.43
N LEU A 302 -3.32 9.28 3.99
CA LEU A 302 -3.70 9.49 2.58
C LEU A 302 -2.48 9.71 1.67
N LEU A 303 -1.43 10.35 2.17
CA LEU A 303 -0.16 10.55 1.45
C LEU A 303 0.72 9.28 1.38
N GLY A 304 0.32 8.17 2.02
CA GLY A 304 1.06 6.91 1.95
C GLY A 304 2.37 6.89 2.75
N LEU A 305 2.58 7.84 3.67
CA LEU A 305 3.79 7.91 4.50
C LEU A 305 3.69 6.91 5.67
N LYS A 306 3.82 5.61 5.37
CA LYS A 306 3.61 4.50 6.33
C LYS A 306 4.41 4.70 7.63
N LYS A 307 5.73 4.86 7.55
CA LYS A 307 6.61 4.90 8.73
C LYS A 307 6.27 6.05 9.68
N ILE A 308 5.98 7.23 9.13
CA ILE A 308 5.66 8.43 9.91
C ILE A 308 4.27 8.28 10.53
N THR A 309 3.29 7.79 9.76
CA THR A 309 1.92 7.56 10.24
C THR A 309 1.91 6.58 11.41
N TRP A 310 2.66 5.47 11.31
CA TRP A 310 2.83 4.49 12.39
C TRP A 310 3.40 5.10 13.67
N ALA A 311 4.52 5.84 13.54
CA ALA A 311 5.17 6.45 14.69
C ALA A 311 4.25 7.46 15.40
N LEU A 312 3.57 8.33 14.65
CA LEU A 312 2.65 9.31 15.22
C LEU A 312 1.44 8.66 15.89
N LEU A 313 0.87 7.63 15.27
CA LEU A 313 -0.30 6.94 15.79
C LEU A 313 0.01 6.12 17.05
N LEU A 314 1.21 5.53 17.16
CA LEU A 314 1.67 4.89 18.40
C LEU A 314 1.93 5.90 19.52
N ILE A 315 2.63 7.01 19.23
CA ILE A 315 2.89 8.07 20.21
C ILE A 315 1.56 8.65 20.73
N LEU A 316 0.59 8.88 19.85
CA LEU A 316 -0.74 9.36 20.22
C LEU A 316 -1.46 8.38 21.16
N ASN A 317 -1.44 7.09 20.85
CA ASN A 317 -2.08 6.08 21.71
C ASN A 317 -1.39 5.97 23.09
N ILE A 318 -0.05 6.00 23.13
CA ILE A 318 0.71 5.96 24.39
C ILE A 318 0.40 7.19 25.25
N THR A 319 0.41 8.39 24.66
CA THR A 319 0.11 9.63 25.38
C THR A 319 -1.32 9.67 25.92
N LEU A 320 -2.31 9.22 25.12
CA LEU A 320 -3.71 9.08 25.57
C LEU A 320 -3.84 8.07 26.72
N PHE A 321 -3.15 6.93 26.62
CA PHE A 321 -3.18 5.90 27.65
C PHE A 321 -2.55 6.38 28.96
N SER A 322 -1.35 6.97 28.92
CA SER A 322 -0.69 7.55 30.10
C SER A 322 -1.56 8.62 30.76
N TYR A 323 -2.24 9.43 29.95
CA TYR A 323 -3.14 10.47 30.44
C TYR A 323 -4.38 9.88 31.13
N LEU A 324 -5.00 8.84 30.55
CA LEU A 324 -6.13 8.12 31.15
C LEU A 324 -5.73 7.43 32.46
N MET A 325 -4.54 6.83 32.50
CA MET A 325 -3.99 6.20 33.72
C MET A 325 -3.81 7.23 34.83
N LYS A 326 -3.25 8.41 34.51
CA LYS A 326 -3.12 9.52 35.47
C LYS A 326 -4.48 9.91 36.04
N LEU A 327 -5.48 10.18 35.19
CA LEU A 327 -6.85 10.47 35.63
C LEU A 327 -7.49 9.33 36.45
N THR A 328 -6.96 8.11 36.37
CA THR A 328 -7.46 6.96 37.13
C THR A 328 -6.80 6.79 38.48
N LEU A 329 -5.51 7.09 38.58
CA LEU A 329 -4.83 7.15 39.87
C LEU A 329 -5.34 8.33 40.70
N ASP A 330 -5.44 9.52 40.09
CA ASP A 330 -5.87 10.73 40.79
C ASP A 330 -7.31 10.61 41.30
N GLY A 331 -8.20 9.93 40.55
CA GLY A 331 -9.58 9.68 40.99
C GLY A 331 -9.75 8.55 42.01
N SER A 332 -8.71 7.74 42.27
CA SER A 332 -8.78 6.59 43.20
C SER A 332 -8.26 6.92 44.60
N VAL A 333 -7.52 8.01 44.77
CA VAL A 333 -7.06 8.43 46.09
C VAL A 333 -8.25 9.11 46.78
N LYS A 334 -9.07 8.33 47.49
CA LYS A 334 -9.99 8.89 48.49
C LYS A 334 -9.10 9.60 49.52
N GLU A 335 -9.16 10.92 49.60
CA GLU A 335 -8.49 11.67 50.65
C GLU A 335 -9.08 11.24 51.99
N SER A 336 -8.40 10.30 52.68
CA SER A 336 -8.65 10.05 54.08
C SER A 336 -8.18 11.29 54.84
N ILE A 337 -9.12 12.18 55.18
CA ILE A 337 -8.84 13.38 55.96
C ILE A 337 -8.39 12.93 57.35
N ILE A 338 -7.10 13.04 57.63
CA ILE A 338 -6.55 12.82 58.97
C ILE A 338 -6.90 14.06 59.78
N GLY A 339 -7.85 13.91 60.71
CA GLY A 339 -8.20 14.98 61.64
C GLY A 339 -7.00 15.37 62.52
N PRO A 340 -6.97 16.58 63.10
CA PRO A 340 -5.90 17.04 63.99
C PRO A 340 -5.66 16.13 65.21
N ASP A 341 -6.61 15.25 65.52
CA ASP A 341 -6.54 14.27 66.59
C ASP A 341 -5.88 12.93 66.17
N GLY A 342 -5.39 12.82 64.93
CA GLY A 342 -4.73 11.61 64.39
C GLY A 342 -5.66 10.43 64.13
N LYS A 343 -6.98 10.60 64.33
CA LYS A 343 -7.98 9.58 64.02
C LYS A 343 -8.33 9.64 62.53
N ILE A 344 -8.17 8.50 61.86
CA ILE A 344 -8.71 8.30 60.50
C ILE A 344 -10.22 8.17 60.68
N VAL A 345 -10.94 9.25 60.38
CA VAL A 345 -12.39 9.20 60.25
C VAL A 345 -12.64 8.78 58.81
N GLU A 346 -13.05 7.53 58.60
CA GLU A 346 -13.72 7.19 57.34
C GLU A 346 -14.96 8.07 57.30
N VAL A 347 -14.99 9.00 56.33
CA VAL A 347 -16.22 9.72 56.03
C VAL A 347 -17.14 8.66 55.43
N ASP A 348 -18.03 8.12 56.25
CA ASP A 348 -19.18 7.36 55.76
C ASP A 348 -19.95 8.33 54.86
N ASP A 349 -19.77 8.16 53.54
CA ASP A 349 -20.57 8.77 52.48
C ASP A 349 -22.02 8.27 52.63
N SER A 350 -22.69 8.75 53.67
CA SER A 350 -24.12 8.61 53.95
C SER A 350 -24.83 9.80 53.33
N ASP A 351 -24.78 9.88 52.00
CA ASP A 351 -25.71 10.70 51.23
C ASP A 351 -26.92 9.82 50.90
N ASP A 352 -27.84 9.79 51.86
CA ASP A 352 -29.25 9.56 51.65
C ASP A 352 -29.78 10.65 50.69
N GLU A 353 -29.93 10.33 49.40
CA GLU A 353 -30.89 11.01 48.53
C GLU A 353 -31.97 9.99 48.11
N ASP A 354 -32.90 9.79 49.04
CA ASP A 354 -34.26 9.33 48.78
C ASP A 354 -35.02 10.44 48.03
N ASP A 355 -35.13 10.34 46.70
CA ASP A 355 -36.25 10.95 45.96
C ASP A 355 -37.09 9.83 45.37
N ALA A 356 -38.09 9.45 46.16
CA ALA A 356 -39.21 8.64 45.77
C ALA A 356 -40.15 9.45 44.87
N ASP A 357 -40.43 8.94 43.67
CA ASP A 357 -41.76 9.10 43.09
C ASP A 357 -42.24 7.77 42.50
N HIS A 358 -43.47 7.49 42.89
CA HIS A 358 -44.14 6.22 42.97
C HIS A 358 -45.15 6.12 41.82
N ASP A 359 -45.22 4.99 41.12
CA ASP A 359 -46.41 4.42 40.46
C ASP A 359 -46.04 3.27 39.51
N SER A 360 -46.78 2.18 39.33
CA SER A 360 -47.61 1.31 40.15
C SER A 360 -47.96 0.09 39.25
N ASP A 361 -48.26 -1.06 39.87
CA ASP A 361 -48.95 -2.24 39.32
C ASP A 361 -48.25 -3.25 38.37
N GLY A 362 -48.03 -4.47 38.88
CA GLY A 362 -48.30 -5.71 38.12
C GLY A 362 -47.41 -6.92 38.46
N PRO A 363 -47.91 -8.17 38.50
CA PRO A 363 -47.57 -9.11 39.58
C PRO A 363 -46.84 -10.41 39.18
N LYS A 364 -46.22 -11.03 40.20
CA LYS A 364 -45.96 -12.48 40.44
C LYS A 364 -45.00 -13.23 39.49
N GLY A 365 -44.01 -13.92 40.09
CA GLY A 365 -43.55 -15.19 39.53
C GLY A 365 -42.18 -15.69 39.99
N ALA A 366 -42.22 -16.69 40.87
CA ALA A 366 -41.34 -17.86 40.93
C ALA A 366 -39.88 -17.71 41.41
N ASP A 367 -39.69 -18.30 42.59
CA ASP A 367 -38.47 -18.86 43.16
C ASP A 367 -37.53 -19.52 42.14
N SER A 368 -36.25 -19.15 42.19
CA SER A 368 -35.17 -20.05 41.75
C SER A 368 -33.95 -19.88 42.64
N GLU A 369 -33.70 -20.97 43.35
CA GLU A 369 -32.61 -21.34 44.23
C GLU A 369 -31.23 -21.14 43.55
N TYR A 370 -30.29 -20.49 44.26
CA TYR A 370 -28.95 -20.17 43.74
C TYR A 370 -27.93 -21.20 44.27
N GLU A 371 -27.48 -22.12 43.41
CA GLU A 371 -26.35 -23.01 43.70
C GLU A 371 -25.01 -22.31 43.43
N SER A 372 -24.10 -22.39 44.40
CA SER A 372 -22.74 -21.84 44.30
C SER A 372 -21.81 -22.77 43.49
N PRO A 373 -20.94 -22.24 42.61
CA PRO A 373 -20.00 -23.08 41.86
C PRO A 373 -18.83 -23.56 42.74
N LYS A 374 -18.58 -24.86 42.72
CA LYS A 374 -17.40 -25.51 43.31
C LYS A 374 -16.17 -25.28 42.43
N CYS A 375 -15.11 -24.74 43.03
CA CYS A 375 -13.75 -24.79 42.46
C CYS A 375 -13.21 -26.22 42.49
N SER A 376 -12.62 -26.68 41.39
CA SER A 376 -11.75 -27.86 41.35
C SER A 376 -10.35 -27.45 40.86
N PRO A 377 -9.27 -27.98 41.45
CA PRO A 377 -7.91 -27.79 40.95
C PRO A 377 -7.59 -28.82 39.87
N ILE A 378 -6.83 -28.43 38.84
CA ILE A 378 -6.21 -29.37 37.90
C ILE A 378 -4.71 -29.08 37.88
N PHE A 379 -3.98 -29.98 38.54
CA PHE A 379 -2.58 -30.32 38.27
C PHE A 379 -2.60 -31.81 37.92
N GLU A 380 -2.06 -32.21 36.77
CA GLU A 380 -1.12 -33.34 36.67
C GLU A 380 -0.61 -33.56 35.24
N ASP A 381 0.72 -33.57 35.18
CA ASP A 381 1.66 -34.32 34.35
C ASP A 381 1.13 -35.26 33.25
N LYS A 382 1.81 -35.20 32.09
CA LYS A 382 2.16 -36.42 31.36
C LYS A 382 3.50 -36.30 30.63
N ALA A 383 4.34 -37.28 30.94
CA ALA A 383 5.64 -37.56 30.35
C ALA A 383 5.54 -38.36 29.04
N ILE A 384 6.55 -38.14 28.18
CA ILE A 384 7.40 -39.11 27.47
C ILE A 384 6.77 -40.47 27.09
N VAL A 385 6.62 -40.70 25.79
CA VAL A 385 7.22 -41.83 25.03
C VAL A 385 7.69 -41.31 23.69
#